data_AF-A0A7Y2DXV4-F1
#
_entry.id   AF-A0A7Y2DXV4-F1
#
_cell.length_a   1.000
_cell.length_b   1.000
_cell.length_c   1.000
_cell.angle_alpha   90.00
_cell.angle_beta   90.00
_cell.angle_gamma   90.00
#
_symmetry.space_group_name_H-M   'P 1'
#
loop_
_entity.id
_entity.type
_entity.pdbx_description
1 polymer ?
#
loop_
_entity_poly.entity_id
_entity_poly.type
_entity_poly.pdbx_seq_one_letter_code
_entity_poly.pdbx_strand_id
1 'polypeptide(L)'
;MLSYLSDTLARETQEIKTAAAKSLHEVAEAIHKRSLVIIFSDMMENLAGLNNIEEIFSSLQHLKHNKHEIILFHVVDKEKELDFQFENRPYVFVDMETGEKVKVHTNQVKEHYLEQMEKFKKELKLKCGQYQVDFIEADINKDFTQVLIPYLLKRTRLF
;
A
#
# COMPACT_ATOMS: atom_id res chain seq x y z
N MET A 1 8.58 -22.89 -5.79
CA MET A 1 8.26 -21.44 -5.70
C MET A 1 6.75 -21.21 -5.67
N LEU A 2 5.98 -21.71 -6.64
CA LEU A 2 4.50 -21.61 -6.63
C LEU A 2 3.83 -22.38 -5.47
N SER A 3 4.31 -23.58 -5.13
CA SER A 3 3.75 -24.31 -3.97
C SER A 3 4.03 -23.60 -2.65
N TYR A 4 5.22 -23.01 -2.50
CA TYR A 4 5.60 -22.26 -1.29
C TYR A 4 4.73 -21.00 -1.10
N LEU A 5 4.41 -20.29 -2.18
CA LEU A 5 3.46 -19.17 -2.15
C LEU A 5 2.04 -19.63 -1.78
N SER A 6 1.57 -20.73 -2.37
CA SER A 6 0.26 -21.32 -2.04
C SER A 6 0.18 -21.75 -0.56
N ASP A 7 1.23 -22.37 -0.04
CA ASP A 7 1.29 -22.81 1.36
C ASP A 7 1.40 -21.63 2.32
N THR A 8 2.04 -20.53 1.92
CA THR A 8 2.15 -19.31 2.73
C THR A 8 0.82 -18.56 2.78
N LEU A 9 0.06 -18.53 1.67
CA LEU A 9 -1.29 -17.95 1.61
C LEU A 9 -2.33 -18.77 2.40
N ALA A 10 -2.06 -20.06 2.63
CA ALA A 10 -2.93 -20.96 3.39
C ALA A 10 -2.70 -20.91 4.91
N ARG A 11 -1.70 -20.14 5.39
CA ARG A 11 -1.45 -19.96 6.83
C ARG A 11 -2.44 -18.96 7.43
N GLU A 12 -2.89 -19.21 8.66
CA GLU A 12 -3.70 -18.26 9.42
C GLU A 12 -2.97 -16.92 9.55
N THR A 13 -3.70 -15.84 9.25
CA THR A 13 -3.22 -14.46 9.37
C THR A 13 -2.88 -14.20 10.83
N GLN A 14 -1.61 -13.98 11.12
CA GLN A 14 -1.21 -13.53 12.46
C GLN A 14 -1.59 -12.05 12.59
N GLU A 15 -2.19 -11.66 13.72
CA GLU A 15 -2.47 -10.27 14.10
C GLU A 15 -1.15 -9.53 14.39
N ILE A 16 -0.39 -9.25 13.32
CA ILE A 16 0.88 -8.54 13.36
C ILE A 16 0.65 -7.22 12.62
N LYS A 17 1.05 -6.14 13.27
CA LYS A 17 1.04 -4.81 12.66
C LYS A 17 1.88 -4.82 11.39
N THR A 18 1.39 -4.13 10.36
CA THR A 18 2.20 -3.87 9.17
C THR A 18 3.49 -3.15 9.58
N ALA A 19 4.61 -3.55 8.97
CA ALA A 19 5.95 -2.99 9.15
C ALA A 19 6.65 -2.71 7.80
N ALA A 20 5.92 -2.13 6.84
CA ALA A 20 6.33 -1.88 5.46
C ALA A 20 7.62 -1.04 5.37
N ALA A 21 7.76 0.05 6.14
CA ALA A 21 8.98 0.85 6.14
C ALA A 21 10.23 0.01 6.50
N LYS A 22 10.12 -0.82 7.55
CA LYS A 22 11.19 -1.71 7.99
C LYS A 22 11.51 -2.76 6.93
N SER A 23 10.49 -3.41 6.37
CA SER A 23 10.68 -4.39 5.30
C SER A 23 11.35 -3.79 4.06
N LEU A 24 11.00 -2.56 3.69
CA LEU A 24 11.61 -1.86 2.56
C LEU A 24 13.09 -1.50 2.83
N HIS A 25 13.43 -1.13 4.07
CA HIS A 25 14.84 -0.94 4.46
C HIS A 25 15.64 -2.25 4.38
N GLU A 26 15.13 -3.34 4.92
CA GLU A 26 15.79 -4.65 4.86
C GLU A 26 16.00 -5.11 3.40
N VAL A 27 14.98 -4.91 2.55
CA VAL A 27 15.09 -5.20 1.12
C VAL A 27 16.16 -4.33 0.46
N ALA A 28 16.22 -3.03 0.78
CA ALA A 28 17.20 -2.11 0.21
C ALA A 28 18.65 -2.49 0.51
N GLU A 29 18.90 -3.11 1.66
CA GLU A 29 20.21 -3.62 2.07
C GLU A 29 20.56 -4.97 1.42
N ALA A 30 19.55 -5.83 1.19
CA ALA A 30 19.75 -7.18 0.68
C ALA A 30 19.94 -7.25 -0.85
N ILE A 31 19.32 -6.35 -1.62
CA ILE A 31 19.29 -6.45 -3.08
C ILE A 31 20.47 -5.74 -3.77
N HIS A 32 20.88 -6.26 -4.93
CA HIS A 32 21.94 -5.65 -5.74
C HIS A 32 21.51 -4.31 -6.34
N LYS A 33 22.43 -3.33 -6.39
CA LYS A 33 22.19 -2.02 -7.03
C LYS A 33 21.56 -2.15 -8.42
N ARG A 34 20.68 -1.20 -8.77
CA ARG A 34 19.97 -1.15 -10.06
C ARG A 34 18.99 -2.31 -10.32
N SER A 35 18.43 -2.89 -9.26
CA SER A 35 17.31 -3.83 -9.39
C SER A 35 15.98 -3.12 -9.62
N LEU A 36 15.06 -3.76 -10.34
CA LEU A 36 13.64 -3.39 -10.40
C LEU A 36 12.93 -3.92 -9.15
N VAL A 37 12.30 -3.03 -8.39
CA VAL A 37 11.55 -3.32 -7.17
C VAL A 37 10.08 -3.02 -7.45
N ILE A 38 9.23 -4.01 -7.22
CA ILE A 38 7.79 -3.90 -7.40
C ILE A 38 7.13 -4.13 -6.06
N ILE A 39 6.34 -3.17 -5.61
CA ILE A 39 5.72 -3.15 -4.30
C ILE A 39 4.21 -3.19 -4.47
N PHE A 40 3.54 -4.09 -3.75
CA PHE A 40 2.09 -4.19 -3.67
C PHE A 40 1.67 -3.94 -2.23
N SER A 41 1.08 -2.77 -1.96
CA SER A 41 0.65 -2.40 -0.60
C SER A 41 -0.26 -1.19 -0.65
N ASP A 42 -1.23 -1.13 0.26
CA ASP A 42 -2.03 0.06 0.55
C ASP A 42 -1.19 1.16 1.24
N MET A 43 0.00 0.84 1.76
CA MET A 43 0.87 1.73 2.54
C MET A 43 0.19 2.38 3.75
N MET A 44 -0.91 1.82 4.23
CA MET A 44 -1.78 2.44 5.23
C MET A 44 -1.25 2.34 6.67
N GLU A 45 0.03 2.01 6.86
CA GLU A 45 0.64 1.80 8.17
C GLU A 45 0.24 2.87 9.18
N ASN A 46 -0.71 2.49 10.04
CA ASN A 46 -1.28 3.23 11.14
C ASN A 46 -1.39 4.75 10.91
N LEU A 47 -2.50 5.16 10.27
CA LEU A 47 -3.09 6.52 10.31
C LEU A 47 -3.16 7.16 11.73
N ALA A 48 -2.81 6.43 12.79
CA ALA A 48 -2.66 6.87 14.16
C ALA A 48 -1.36 7.65 14.47
N GLY A 49 -0.41 7.79 13.53
CA GLY A 49 0.81 8.58 13.75
C GLY A 49 1.42 9.16 12.49
N LEU A 50 1.50 10.50 12.42
CA LEU A 50 2.16 11.26 11.33
C LEU A 50 3.64 10.87 11.11
N ASN A 51 4.28 10.19 12.07
CA ASN A 51 5.68 9.79 11.99
C ASN A 51 5.93 8.61 11.03
N ASN A 52 4.93 7.78 10.74
CA ASN A 52 5.16 6.53 10.00
C ASN A 52 5.28 6.74 8.48
N ILE A 53 4.61 7.77 7.94
CA ILE A 53 4.69 8.06 6.51
C ILE A 53 6.09 8.53 6.10
N GLU A 54 6.77 9.27 6.99
CA GLU A 54 8.15 9.72 6.78
C GLU A 54 9.13 8.53 6.75
N GLU A 55 8.92 7.51 7.57
CA GLU A 55 9.73 6.28 7.56
C GLU A 55 9.55 5.49 6.25
N ILE A 56 8.32 5.35 5.76
CA ILE A 56 8.06 4.75 4.44
C ILE A 56 8.81 5.54 3.36
N PHE A 57 8.73 6.86 3.38
CA PHE A 57 9.44 7.68 2.40
C PHE A 57 10.97 7.58 2.51
N SER A 58 11.51 7.54 3.71
CA SER A 58 12.94 7.28 3.96
C SER A 58 13.36 5.95 3.34
N SER A 59 12.55 4.90 3.47
CA SER A 59 12.82 3.60 2.88
C SER A 59 12.78 3.60 1.34
N LEU A 60 11.81 4.29 0.74
CA LEU A 60 11.75 4.49 -0.71
C LEU A 60 12.95 5.31 -1.22
N GLN A 61 13.38 6.32 -0.47
CA GLN A 61 14.57 7.11 -0.78
C GLN A 61 15.85 6.28 -0.69
N HIS A 62 15.97 5.39 0.30
CA HIS A 62 17.10 4.46 0.42
C HIS A 62 17.18 3.54 -0.82
N LEU A 63 16.05 2.95 -1.22
CA LEU A 63 15.97 2.17 -2.47
C LEU A 63 16.40 3.03 -3.67
N LYS A 64 15.92 4.26 -3.77
CA LYS A 64 16.26 5.13 -4.90
C LYS A 64 17.76 5.48 -4.94
N HIS A 65 18.40 5.67 -3.78
CA HIS A 65 19.84 5.96 -3.69
C HIS A 65 20.70 4.85 -4.32
N ASN A 66 20.29 3.59 -4.17
CA ASN A 66 20.94 2.43 -4.80
C ASN A 66 20.58 2.26 -6.29
N LYS A 67 20.01 3.31 -6.91
CA LYS A 67 19.60 3.39 -8.31
C LYS A 67 18.53 2.36 -8.68
N HIS A 68 17.73 1.94 -7.70
CA HIS A 68 16.60 1.06 -7.96
C HIS A 68 15.52 1.78 -8.76
N GLU A 69 14.88 0.99 -9.60
CA GLU A 69 13.62 1.38 -10.21
C GLU A 69 12.50 0.82 -9.38
N ILE A 70 11.53 1.66 -9.05
CA ILE A 70 10.52 1.32 -8.07
C ILE A 70 9.16 1.56 -8.72
N ILE A 71 8.33 0.52 -8.70
CA ILE A 71 6.92 0.60 -9.06
C ILE A 71 6.12 0.27 -7.79
N LEU A 72 5.30 1.21 -7.33
CA LEU A 72 4.38 1.03 -6.23
C LEU A 72 2.96 0.87 -6.78
N PHE A 73 2.43 -0.34 -6.67
CA PHE A 73 1.01 -0.63 -6.83
C PHE A 73 0.33 -0.39 -5.48
N HIS A 74 -0.41 0.72 -5.40
CA HIS A 74 -1.27 1.04 -4.27
C HIS A 74 -2.54 0.21 -4.35
N VAL A 75 -2.54 -0.92 -3.63
CA VAL A 75 -3.60 -1.92 -3.67
C VAL A 75 -4.71 -1.51 -2.73
N VAL A 76 -5.92 -1.30 -3.24
CA VAL A 76 -7.08 -0.83 -2.45
C VAL A 76 -8.39 -1.46 -2.96
N ASP A 77 -9.37 -1.61 -2.08
CA ASP A 77 -10.78 -1.81 -2.46
C ASP A 77 -11.40 -0.45 -2.76
N LYS A 78 -11.49 -0.08 -4.05
CA LYS A 78 -11.93 1.27 -4.41
C LYS A 78 -13.32 1.60 -3.87
N GLU A 79 -14.27 0.67 -3.94
CA GLU A 79 -15.66 0.94 -3.52
C GLU A 79 -15.78 1.11 -2.00
N LYS A 80 -15.02 0.33 -1.23
CA LYS A 80 -15.12 0.32 0.24
C LYS A 80 -14.14 1.27 0.92
N GLU A 81 -12.91 1.36 0.44
CA GLU A 81 -11.83 2.10 1.08
C GLU A 81 -11.65 3.51 0.53
N LEU A 82 -11.88 3.73 -0.77
CA LEU A 82 -11.78 5.05 -1.38
C LEU A 82 -13.13 5.77 -1.48
N ASP A 83 -14.18 5.07 -1.89
CA ASP A 83 -15.49 5.67 -2.10
C ASP A 83 -16.41 5.55 -0.86
N PHE A 84 -15.98 4.77 0.15
CA PHE A 84 -16.69 4.53 1.42
C PHE A 84 -18.20 4.28 1.21
N GLN A 85 -18.54 3.42 0.24
CA GLN A 85 -19.92 3.05 -0.09
C GLN A 85 -20.49 2.03 0.90
N PHE A 86 -20.46 2.36 2.19
CA PHE A 86 -21.18 1.60 3.21
C PHE A 86 -22.64 2.02 3.26
N GLU A 87 -23.53 1.07 3.57
CA GLU A 87 -24.95 1.37 3.79
C GLU A 87 -25.12 2.33 4.98
N ASN A 88 -26.22 3.08 5.03
CA ASN A 88 -26.51 3.97 6.15
C ASN A 88 -27.09 3.20 7.34
N ARG A 89 -26.27 2.33 7.95
CA ARG A 89 -26.60 1.53 9.13
C ARG A 89 -25.43 1.54 10.13
N PRO A 90 -25.65 1.20 11.41
CA PRO A 90 -24.55 1.05 12.35
C PRO A 90 -23.60 -0.07 11.89
N TYR A 91 -22.30 0.22 11.78
CA TYR A 91 -21.27 -0.78 11.51
C TYR A 91 -20.39 -0.96 12.74
N VAL A 92 -19.89 -2.18 12.90
CA VAL A 92 -18.77 -2.48 13.78
C VAL A 92 -17.55 -2.51 12.88
N PHE A 93 -16.71 -1.49 12.97
CA PHE A 93 -15.40 -1.52 12.34
C PHE A 93 -14.51 -2.42 13.20
N VAL A 94 -13.92 -3.42 12.58
CA VAL A 94 -12.97 -4.32 13.20
C VAL A 94 -11.62 -3.99 12.60
N ASP A 95 -10.70 -3.51 13.43
CA ASP A 95 -9.30 -3.38 13.03
C ASP A 95 -8.75 -4.80 12.80
N MET A 96 -8.33 -5.08 11.56
CA MET A 96 -7.82 -6.40 11.19
C MET A 96 -6.42 -6.67 11.75
N GLU A 97 -5.69 -5.64 12.20
CA GLU A 97 -4.35 -5.79 12.79
C GLU A 97 -4.40 -6.04 14.31
N THR A 98 -5.38 -5.46 15.01
CA THR A 98 -5.46 -5.51 16.48
C THR A 98 -6.70 -6.22 17.02
N GLY A 99 -7.68 -6.50 16.17
CA GLY A 99 -8.98 -7.04 16.56
C GLY A 99 -9.89 -6.05 17.28
N GLU A 100 -9.50 -4.78 17.42
CA GLU A 100 -10.30 -3.75 18.10
C GLU A 100 -11.61 -3.49 17.36
N LYS A 101 -12.71 -3.42 18.12
CA LYS A 101 -14.06 -3.24 17.57
C LYS A 101 -14.63 -1.90 17.97
N VAL A 102 -14.81 -1.01 16.99
CA VAL A 102 -15.42 0.30 17.20
C VAL A 102 -16.81 0.30 16.58
N LYS A 103 -17.83 0.54 17.41
CA LYS A 103 -19.21 0.76 16.95
C LYS A 103 -19.35 2.22 16.54
N VAL A 104 -19.64 2.46 15.27
CA VAL A 104 -19.77 3.83 14.76
C VAL A 104 -20.93 3.95 13.78
N HIS A 105 -21.59 5.10 13.83
CA HIS A 105 -22.55 5.50 12.82
C HIS A 105 -21.80 5.99 11.59
N THR A 106 -22.02 5.34 10.45
CA THR A 106 -21.27 5.61 9.20
C THR A 106 -21.32 7.07 8.78
N ASN A 107 -22.44 7.77 8.97
CA ASN A 107 -22.56 9.19 8.60
C ASN A 107 -21.64 10.12 9.40
N GLN A 108 -21.24 9.77 10.63
CA GLN A 108 -20.37 10.62 11.45
C GLN A 108 -18.89 10.42 11.13
N VAL A 109 -18.52 9.24 10.64
CA VAL A 109 -17.11 8.86 10.39
C VAL A 109 -16.76 9.00 8.91
N LYS A 110 -17.73 8.84 8.01
CA LYS A 110 -17.52 8.83 6.55
C LYS A 110 -16.77 10.05 6.06
N GLU A 111 -17.24 11.25 6.40
CA GLU A 111 -16.63 12.50 5.92
C GLU A 111 -15.18 12.61 6.41
N HIS A 112 -14.95 12.38 7.70
CA HIS A 112 -13.62 12.47 8.28
C HIS A 112 -12.65 11.41 7.71
N TYR A 113 -13.10 10.17 7.57
CA TYR A 113 -12.29 9.10 6.98
C TYR A 113 -11.94 9.39 5.52
N LEU A 114 -12.91 9.79 4.70
CA LEU A 114 -12.69 10.13 3.30
C LEU A 114 -11.70 11.29 3.15
N GLU A 115 -11.83 12.34 3.98
CA GLU A 115 -10.88 13.45 3.96
C GLU A 115 -9.46 13.02 4.32
N GLN A 116 -9.31 12.18 5.35
CA GLN A 116 -7.99 11.70 5.78
C GLN A 116 -7.37 10.76 4.74
N MET A 117 -8.17 9.88 4.14
CA MET A 117 -7.75 8.99 3.06
C MET A 117 -7.30 9.78 1.82
N GLU A 118 -8.08 10.77 1.39
CA GLU A 118 -7.73 11.63 0.26
C GLU A 118 -6.45 12.44 0.51
N LYS A 119 -6.26 12.96 1.73
CA LYS A 119 -5.00 13.63 2.11
C LYS A 119 -3.82 12.67 2.05
N PHE A 120 -3.95 11.50 2.65
CA PHE A 120 -2.92 10.45 2.65
C PHE A 120 -2.53 10.05 1.23
N LYS A 121 -3.52 9.73 0.38
CA LYS A 121 -3.31 9.37 -1.03
C LYS A 121 -2.58 10.47 -1.81
N LYS A 122 -2.97 11.73 -1.61
CA LYS A 122 -2.31 12.88 -2.26
C LYS A 122 -0.86 13.03 -1.83
N GLU A 123 -0.59 12.89 -0.54
CA GLU A 123 0.75 12.97 0.01
C GLU A 123 1.64 11.83 -0.51
N LEU A 124 1.14 10.59 -0.46
CA LEU A 124 1.82 9.42 -0.99
C LEU A 124 2.17 9.60 -2.48
N LYS A 125 1.21 10.02 -3.30
CA LYS A 125 1.41 10.26 -4.73
C LYS A 125 2.44 11.37 -5.00
N LEU A 126 2.35 12.47 -4.25
CA LEU A 126 3.29 13.60 -4.37
C LEU A 126 4.73 13.14 -4.08
N LYS A 127 4.91 12.38 -3.00
CA LYS A 127 6.22 11.89 -2.55
C LYS A 127 6.78 10.83 -3.50
N CYS A 128 5.96 9.90 -3.99
CA CYS A 128 6.35 8.99 -5.06
C CYS A 128 6.87 9.77 -6.28
N GLY A 129 6.19 10.85 -6.68
CA GLY A 129 6.64 11.74 -7.74
C GLY A 129 8.01 12.37 -7.47
N GLN A 130 8.23 12.90 -6.25
CA GLN A 130 9.51 13.49 -5.84
C GLN A 130 10.68 12.50 -5.92
N TYR A 131 10.44 11.23 -5.56
CA TYR A 131 11.45 10.18 -5.57
C TYR A 131 11.53 9.38 -6.89
N GLN A 132 10.78 9.79 -7.92
CA GLN A 132 10.69 9.07 -9.20
C GLN A 132 10.32 7.59 -9.01
N VAL A 133 9.34 7.35 -8.16
CA VAL A 133 8.65 6.07 -7.97
C VAL A 133 7.38 6.09 -8.82
N ASP A 134 7.19 5.07 -9.64
CA ASP A 134 5.97 4.95 -10.44
C ASP A 134 4.82 4.51 -9.54
N PHE A 135 3.89 5.41 -9.27
CA PHE A 135 2.71 5.15 -8.45
C PHE A 135 1.53 4.74 -9.33
N ILE A 136 0.94 3.56 -9.06
CA ILE A 136 -0.16 2.99 -9.82
C ILE A 136 -1.24 2.56 -8.83
N GLU A 137 -2.46 3.04 -9.03
CA GLU A 137 -3.62 2.57 -8.25
C GLU A 137 -4.04 1.20 -8.78
N ALA A 138 -4.12 0.21 -7.88
CA ALA A 138 -4.55 -1.14 -8.19
C ALA A 138 -5.81 -1.48 -7.37
N ASP A 139 -6.94 -1.56 -8.04
CA ASP A 139 -8.22 -1.93 -7.43
C ASP A 139 -8.34 -3.45 -7.38
N ILE A 140 -8.49 -4.03 -6.19
CA ILE A 140 -8.58 -5.49 -6.02
C ILE A 140 -9.79 -6.11 -6.73
N ASN A 141 -10.80 -5.30 -7.06
CA ASN A 141 -12.00 -5.75 -7.76
C ASN A 141 -11.84 -5.74 -9.30
N LYS A 142 -10.70 -5.25 -9.81
CA LYS A 142 -10.43 -5.15 -11.25
C LYS A 142 -9.45 -6.21 -11.73
N ASP A 143 -9.44 -6.41 -13.05
CA ASP A 143 -8.58 -7.37 -13.72
C ASP A 143 -7.07 -7.04 -13.55
N PHE A 144 -6.23 -8.08 -13.55
CA PHE A 144 -4.77 -7.99 -13.38
C PHE A 144 -4.06 -7.15 -14.46
N THR A 145 -4.71 -6.88 -15.59
CA THR A 145 -4.25 -5.99 -16.65
C THR A 145 -3.82 -4.61 -16.13
N GLN A 146 -4.47 -4.09 -15.08
CA GLN A 146 -4.10 -2.84 -14.43
C GLN A 146 -2.68 -2.85 -13.84
N VAL A 147 -2.17 -4.05 -13.48
CA VAL A 147 -0.82 -4.27 -12.96
C VAL A 147 0.15 -4.63 -14.08
N LEU A 148 -0.28 -5.51 -14.98
CA LEU A 148 0.59 -6.08 -16.02
C LEU A 148 1.03 -5.04 -17.05
N ILE A 149 0.11 -4.18 -17.51
CA ILE A 149 0.40 -3.18 -18.55
C ILE A 149 1.50 -2.20 -18.08
N PRO A 150 1.38 -1.56 -16.91
CA PRO A 150 2.44 -0.67 -16.43
C PRO A 150 3.78 -1.37 -16.22
N TYR A 151 3.77 -2.61 -15.72
CA TYR A 151 4.99 -3.40 -15.58
C TYR A 151 5.67 -3.64 -16.94
N LEU A 152 4.91 -4.06 -17.95
CA LEU A 152 5.44 -4.29 -19.29
C LEU A 152 5.97 -3.00 -19.92
N LEU A 153 5.24 -1.89 -19.81
CA LEU A 153 5.68 -0.58 -20.30
C LEU A 153 6.98 -0.12 -19.64
N LYS A 154 7.14 -0.37 -18.33
CA LYS A 154 8.40 -0.08 -17.65
C LYS A 154 9.53 -0.92 -18.20
N ARG A 155 9.30 -2.23 -18.36
CA ARG A 155 10.31 -3.17 -18.86
C ARG A 155 10.77 -2.86 -20.28
N THR A 156 9.86 -2.43 -21.16
CA THR A 156 10.21 -2.01 -22.53
C THR A 156 11.03 -0.72 -22.59
N ARG A 157 11.07 0.10 -21.53
CA ARG A 157 11.97 1.26 -21.46
C ARG A 157 13.40 0.89 -21.03
N LEU A 158 13.59 -0.33 -20.52
CA LEU A 158 14.86 -0.83 -19.99
C LEU A 158 15.64 -1.71 -20.97
N PHE A 159 14.98 -2.15 -22.03
CA PHE A 159 15.53 -2.99 -23.10
C PHE A 159 15.11 -2.42 -24.45
#